data_AF-A0A1Q5H1X3-F1
#
_entry.id   AF-A0A1Q5H1X3-F1
#
_cell.length_a   1.000
_cell.length_b   1.000
_cell.length_c   1.000
_cell.angle_alpha   90.00
_cell.angle_beta   90.00
_cell.angle_gamma   90.00
#
_symmetry.space_group_name_H-M   'P 1'
#
loop_
_entity.id
_entity.type
_entity.pdbx_description
1 polymer ?
#
loop_
_entity_poly.entity_id
_entity_poly.type
_entity_poly.pdbx_seq_one_letter_code
_entity_poly.pdbx_strand_id
1 'polypeptide(L)' 'MRARLGAHQSWANTTDRTARTAGARRAAESKFEEEARQKHPGATEAQVAAAAESLRKAHFSRMGLLSAQARRRKRTLP' A
#
# COMPACT_ATOMS: atom_id res chain seq x y z
N MET A 1 14.87 -15.15 -16.45
CA MET A 1 15.82 -15.39 -15.33
C MET A 1 16.64 -14.17 -14.89
N ARG A 2 17.10 -13.30 -15.80
CA ARG A 2 18.00 -12.15 -15.49
C ARG A 2 17.49 -11.19 -14.40
N ALA A 3 16.19 -10.89 -14.40
CA ALA A 3 15.58 -10.01 -13.38
C ALA A 3 15.68 -10.58 -11.95
N ARG A 4 15.57 -11.91 -11.79
CA ARG A 4 15.67 -12.57 -10.47
C ARG A 4 17.10 -12.51 -9.93
N LEU A 5 18.09 -12.78 -10.80
CA LEU A 5 19.50 -12.68 -10.44
C LEU A 5 19.86 -11.27 -9.96
N GLY A 6 19.46 -10.24 -10.71
CA GLY A 6 19.67 -8.85 -10.33
C GLY A 6 19.00 -8.47 -9.01
N ALA A 7 17.78 -8.95 -8.77
CA ALA A 7 17.09 -8.73 -7.50
C ALA A 7 17.83 -9.38 -6.32
N HIS A 8 18.25 -10.64 -6.44
CA HIS A 8 19.01 -11.32 -5.38
C HIS A 8 20.35 -10.65 -5.10
N GLN A 9 21.09 -10.25 -6.14
CA GLN A 9 22.34 -9.50 -5.98
C GLN A 9 22.11 -8.15 -5.28
N SER A 10 21.06 -7.43 -5.66
CA SER A 10 20.73 -6.15 -5.05
C SER A 10 20.34 -6.29 -3.57
N TRP A 11 19.62 -7.35 -3.21
CA TRP A 11 19.27 -7.64 -1.82
C TRP A 11 20.46 -8.14 -1.00
N ALA A 12 21.40 -8.87 -1.60
CA ALA A 12 22.64 -9.27 -0.94
C ALA A 12 23.51 -8.04 -0.58
N ASN A 13 23.50 -7.01 -1.44
CA ASN A 13 24.23 -5.76 -1.22
C ASN A 13 23.49 -4.80 -0.26
N THR A 14 22.28 -5.13 0.20
CA THR A 14 21.49 -4.26 1.09
C THR A 14 21.71 -4.67 2.54
N THR A 15 22.48 -3.87 3.28
CA THR A 15 22.75 -4.07 4.70
C THR A 15 21.57 -3.69 5.59
N ASP A 16 20.92 -2.55 5.30
CA ASP A 16 19.69 -2.12 5.97
C ASP A 16 18.48 -2.21 5.01
N ARG A 17 17.67 -3.25 5.21
CA ARG A 17 16.46 -3.50 4.42
C ARG A 17 15.35 -2.50 4.75
N THR A 18 15.30 -2.01 5.99
CA THR A 18 14.30 -1.05 6.43
C THR A 18 14.53 0.29 5.74
N ALA A 19 15.77 0.80 5.78
CA ALA A 19 16.16 2.04 5.11
C ALA A 19 15.90 1.98 3.59
N ARG A 20 16.26 0.88 2.93
CA ARG A 20 16.03 0.69 1.49
C ARG A 20 14.57 0.87 1.09
N THR A 21 13.63 0.43 1.94
CA THR A 21 12.20 0.44 1.63
C THR A 21 11.44 1.59 2.31
N ALA A 22 12.09 2.39 3.14
CA ALA A 22 11.47 3.48 3.89
C ALA A 22 10.88 4.57 2.99
N GLY A 23 11.56 4.95 1.90
CA GLY A 23 11.05 5.94 0.95
C GLY A 23 9.74 5.49 0.28
N ALA A 24 9.72 4.25 -0.20
CA ALA A 24 8.52 3.67 -0.80
C ALA A 24 7.37 3.53 0.21
N ARG A 25 7.66 3.16 1.46
CA ARG A 25 6.64 3.11 2.53
C ARG A 25 6.05 4.49 2.80
N ARG A 26 6.89 5.53 2.95
CA ARG A 26 6.42 6.91 3.17
C ARG A 26 5.53 7.40 2.02
N ALA A 27 5.96 7.19 0.77
CA ALA A 27 5.14 7.57 -0.39
C ALA A 27 3.81 6.80 -0.46
N ALA A 28 3.82 5.52 -0.08
CA ALA A 28 2.60 4.72 -0.02
C ALA A 28 1.63 5.17 1.08
N GLU A 29 2.11 5.84 2.13
CA GLU A 29 1.31 6.42 3.19
C GLU A 29 0.82 7.83 2.82
N SER A 30 1.68 8.68 2.25
CA SER A 30 1.35 10.07 1.88
C SER A 30 0.22 10.17 0.85
N LYS A 31 0.08 9.18 -0.04
CA LYS A 31 -1.00 9.16 -1.05
C LYS A 31 -2.41 9.29 -0.44
N PHE A 32 -2.62 8.77 0.77
CA PHE A 32 -3.94 8.83 1.42
C PHE A 32 -4.22 10.20 2.03
N GLU A 33 -3.18 10.90 2.48
CA GLU A 33 -3.27 12.29 2.93
C GLU A 33 -3.56 13.22 1.75
N GLU A 34 -2.87 13.02 0.62
CA GLU A 34 -3.13 13.75 -0.62
C GLU A 34 -4.57 13.53 -1.11
N GLU A 35 -5.03 12.27 -1.13
CA GLU A 35 -6.42 11.94 -1.51
C GLU A 35 -7.44 12.55 -0.53
N ALA A 36 -7.14 12.55 0.78
CA ALA A 36 -7.99 13.16 1.79
C ALA A 36 -8.13 14.69 1.58
N ARG A 37 -7.01 15.39 1.32
CA ARG A 37 -7.00 16.83 1.02
C ARG A 37 -7.78 17.16 -0.26
N GLN A 38 -7.68 16.32 -1.28
CA GLN A 38 -8.43 16.49 -2.53
C GLN A 38 -9.94 16.30 -2.33
N LYS A 39 -10.35 15.32 -1.51
CA LYS A 39 -11.77 15.06 -1.21
C LYS A 39 -12.39 16.12 -0.31
N HIS A 40 -11.61 16.73 0.56
CA HIS A 40 -12.07 17.71 1.55
C HIS A 40 -11.26 19.01 1.45
N PRO A 41 -11.46 19.80 0.38
CA PRO A 41 -10.79 21.09 0.26
C PRO A 41 -11.18 22.00 1.42
N GLY A 42 -10.19 22.60 2.09
CA GLY A 42 -10.40 23.48 3.24
C GLY A 42 -10.60 22.77 4.58
N ALA A 43 -10.46 21.44 4.64
CA ALA A 43 -10.44 20.72 5.90
C ALA A 43 -9.21 21.08 6.75
N THR A 44 -9.39 21.05 8.07
CA THR A 44 -8.28 21.18 9.03
C THR A 44 -7.35 19.96 8.96
N GLU A 45 -6.10 20.11 9.41
CA GLU A 45 -5.14 19.00 9.37
C GLU A 45 -5.62 17.76 10.15
N ALA A 46 -6.33 17.97 11.27
CA ALA A 46 -6.92 16.87 12.05
C ALA A 46 -8.00 16.11 11.27
N GLN A 47 -8.83 16.83 10.50
CA GLN A 47 -9.85 16.21 9.65
C GLN A 47 -9.21 15.47 8.47
N VAL A 48 -8.16 16.03 7.88
CA VAL A 48 -7.37 15.36 6.83
C VAL A 48 -6.77 14.07 7.34
N ALA A 49 -6.14 14.08 8.53
CA ALA A 49 -5.54 12.89 9.12
C ALA A 49 -6.57 11.79 9.39
N ALA A 50 -7.73 12.13 9.97
CA ALA A 50 -8.82 11.19 10.22
C ALA A 50 -9.39 10.60 8.91
N ALA A 51 -9.53 11.44 7.87
CA ALA A 51 -9.97 11.00 6.56
C ALA A 51 -8.92 10.08 5.89
N ALA A 52 -7.63 10.42 5.97
CA ALA A 52 -6.54 9.62 5.43
C ALA A 52 -6.47 8.23 6.09
N GLU A 53 -6.61 8.16 7.41
CA GLU A 53 -6.67 6.89 8.14
C GLU A 53 -7.87 6.03 7.66
N SER A 54 -9.03 6.66 7.49
CA SER A 54 -10.23 5.98 7.00
C SER A 54 -10.07 5.47 5.56
N LEU A 55 -9.48 6.28 4.67
CA LEU A 55 -9.16 5.90 3.30
C LEU A 55 -8.17 4.72 3.26
N ARG A 56 -7.13 4.75 4.10
CA ARG A 56 -6.17 3.66 4.24
C ARG A 56 -6.87 2.36 4.64
N LYS A 57 -7.71 2.39 5.69
CA LYS A 57 -8.48 1.22 6.15
C LYS A 57 -9.42 0.70 5.05
N ALA A 58 -10.11 1.59 4.35
CA ALA A 58 -11.01 1.23 3.26
C ALA A 58 -10.25 0.56 2.09
N HIS A 59 -9.09 1.08 1.72
CA HIS A 59 -8.25 0.53 0.66
C HIS A 59 -7.84 -0.92 0.94
N PHE A 60 -7.28 -1.18 2.12
CA PHE A 60 -6.85 -2.52 2.49
C PHE A 60 -8.02 -3.48 2.71
N SER A 61 -9.14 -3.00 3.25
CA SER A 61 -10.37 -3.79 3.39
C SER A 61 -10.90 -4.24 2.02
N ARG A 62 -10.90 -3.34 1.03
CA ARG A 62 -11.29 -3.65 -0.35
C ARG A 62 -10.37 -4.73 -0.96
N MET A 63 -9.06 -4.59 -0.78
CA MET A 63 -8.09 -5.59 -1.25
C MET A 63 -8.32 -6.95 -0.60
N GLY A 64 -8.56 -6.99 0.71
CA GLY A 64 -8.88 -8.21 1.46
C GLY A 64 -10.16 -8.90 0.95
N LEU A 65 -11.20 -8.11 0.71
CA LEU A 65 -12.47 -8.61 0.15
C LEU A 65 -12.28 -9.24 -1.24
N LEU A 66 -11.61 -8.53 -2.15
CA LEU A 66 -11.33 -9.04 -3.51
C LEU A 66 -10.49 -10.32 -3.47
N SER A 67 -9.50 -10.36 -2.58
CA SER A 67 -8.66 -11.55 -2.35
C SER A 67 -9.49 -12.74 -1.85
N ALA A 68 -10.40 -12.52 -0.90
CA ALA A 68 -11.30 -13.55 -0.40
C ALA A 68 -12.27 -14.06 -1.48
N GLN A 69 -12.82 -13.16 -2.29
CA GLN A 69 -13.67 -13.51 -3.44
C GLN A 69 -12.91 -14.36 -4.46
N ALA A 70 -11.67 -13.99 -4.80
CA ALA A 70 -10.82 -14.75 -5.73
C ALA A 70 -10.53 -16.17 -5.21
N ARG A 71 -10.20 -16.32 -3.92
CA ARG A 71 -10.02 -17.64 -3.30
C ARG A 71 -11.28 -18.48 -3.33
N ARG A 72 -12.45 -17.88 -3.06
CA ARG A 72 -13.74 -18.58 -3.14
C ARG A 72 -14.01 -19.11 -4.54
N ARG A 73 -13.82 -18.27 -5.56
CA ARG A 73 -13.98 -18.66 -6.98
C ARG A 73 -13.05 -19.80 -7.38
N LYS A 74 -11.77 -19.74 -6.97
CA LYS A 74 -10.82 -20.81 -7.28
C LYS A 74 -11.24 -22.17 -6.71
N ARG A 75 -11.86 -22.20 -5.53
CA ARG A 75 -12.34 -23.44 -4.91
C ARG A 75 -13.56 -24.04 -5.62
N THR A 76 -14.36 -23.21 -6.30
CA THR A 76 -15.59 -23.63 -6.97
C THR A 76 -15.40 -23.88 -8.47
N LEU A 77 -14.21 -23.66 -9.01
CA LEU A 77 -13.88 -24.03 -10.39
C LEU A 77 -13.63 -25.56 -10.44
N PRO A 78 -14.21 -26.27 -11.43
CA PRO A 78 -13.99 -27.71 -11.61
C PRO A 78 -12.55 -28.04 -12.01
#